data_AF-S0FER9-F1
#
_entry.id   AF-S0FER9-F1
#
_cell.length_a   1.000
_cell.length_b   1.000
_cell.length_c   1.000
_cell.angle_alpha   90.00
_cell.angle_beta   90.00
_cell.angle_gamma   90.00
#
_symmetry.space_group_name_H-M   'P 1'
#
loop_
_entity.id
_entity.type
_entity.pdbx_description
1 polymer ?
#
loop_
_entity_poly.entity_id
_entity_poly.type
_entity_poly.pdbx_seq_one_letter_code
_entity_poly.pdbx_strand_id
1 'polypeptide(L)' 'MLLADSHITMVVGVDVHVTTAPPFNPIHPYIGMVMDPADYIPFLGTNVSVNGLKRGVSDTG' A
#
# COMPACT_ATOMS: atom_id res chain seq x y z
N MET A 1 -7.67 -10.69 4.53
CA MET A 1 -7.34 -9.39 3.95
C MET A 1 -6.07 -8.91 4.62
N LEU A 2 -4.97 -8.84 3.87
CA LEU A 2 -3.75 -8.22 4.37
C LEU A 2 -3.95 -6.70 4.41
N LEU A 3 -3.17 -5.97 5.22
CA LEU A 3 -3.33 -4.52 5.38
C LEU A 3 -3.16 -3.72 4.08
N ALA A 4 -2.50 -4.29 3.07
CA ALA A 4 -2.25 -3.68 1.76
C ALA A 4 -3.03 -4.36 0.61
N ASP A 5 -4.06 -5.14 0.93
CA ASP A 5 -4.74 -6.05 0.00
C ASP A 5 -6.02 -5.46 -0.60
N SER A 6 -6.46 -4.30 -0.11
CA SER A 6 -7.70 -3.69 -0.55
C SER A 6 -7.56 -2.19 -0.70
N HIS A 7 -8.08 -1.66 -1.80
CA HIS A 7 -8.19 -0.23 -2.03
C HIS A 7 -8.91 0.48 -0.88
N ILE A 8 -8.49 1.71 -0.60
CA ILE A 8 -9.10 2.60 0.40
C ILE A 8 -8.90 2.11 1.85
N THR A 9 -8.16 1.01 2.05
CA THR A 9 -7.76 0.60 3.40
C THR A 9 -6.94 1.72 4.04
N MET A 10 -7.43 2.24 5.15
CA MET A 10 -6.73 3.23 5.95
C MET A 10 -5.66 2.54 6.79
N VAL A 11 -4.45 3.09 6.78
CA VAL A 11 -3.31 2.55 7.53
C VAL A 11 -2.69 3.63 8.41
N VAL A 12 -2.23 3.22 9.59
CA VAL A 12 -1.46 4.06 10.50
C VAL A 12 -0.08 3.43 10.62
N GLY A 13 0.97 4.25 10.60
CA GLY A 13 2.32 3.72 10.71
C GLY A 13 3.37 4.77 11.01
N VAL A 14 4.62 4.34 10.83
CA VAL A 14 5.81 5.15 11.02
C VAL A 14 6.52 5.28 9.69
N ASP A 15 6.70 6.51 9.24
CA ASP A 15 7.53 6.85 8.10
C ASP A 15 8.97 7.02 8.57
N VAL A 16 9.89 6.36 7.88
CA VAL A 16 11.32 6.38 8.17
C VAL A 16 12.06 6.87 6.92
N HIS A 17 12.70 8.03 7.02
CA HIS A 17 13.39 8.64 5.89
C HIS A 17 14.66 9.38 6.30
N VAL A 18 15.50 9.69 5.32
CA VAL A 18 16.70 10.50 5.51
C VAL A 18 16.32 11.98 5.42
N THR A 19 16.73 12.74 6.43
CA THR A 19 16.55 14.19 6.48
C THR A 19 17.86 14.89 6.16
N THR A 20 17.80 15.92 5.32
CA THR A 20 18.97 16.72 4.93
C THR A 20 19.14 17.98 5.76
N ALA A 21 18.21 18.26 6.69
CA ALA A 21 18.21 19.46 7.53
C ALA A 21 18.02 19.13 9.03
N PRO A 22 18.68 19.88 9.94
CA PRO A 22 18.40 19.81 11.37
C PRO A 22 16.92 20.07 11.67
N PRO A 23 16.27 19.35 12.60
CA PRO A 23 16.87 18.52 13.66
C PRO A 23 17.22 17.08 13.24
N PHE A 24 17.24 16.77 11.95
CA PHE A 24 17.55 15.45 11.39
C PHE A 24 16.67 14.31 11.93
N ASN A 25 15.43 14.60 12.34
CA ASN A 25 14.52 13.57 12.84
C ASN A 25 14.10 12.65 11.67
N PRO A 26 14.46 11.36 11.67
CA PRO A 26 14.16 10.47 10.55
C PRO A 26 12.79 9.79 10.69
N ILE A 27 12.06 10.02 11.78
CA ILE A 27 10.85 9.29 12.15
C ILE A 27 9.64 10.22 12.22
N HIS A 28 8.59 9.92 11.46
CA HIS A 28 7.33 10.65 11.50
C HIS A 28 6.12 9.71 11.54
N PRO A 29 5.13 9.94 12.43
CA PRO A 29 3.89 9.19 12.36
C PRO A 29 3.13 9.58 11.08
N TYR A 30 2.46 8.62 10.44
CA TYR A 30 1.61 8.89 9.29
C TYR A 30 0.27 8.17 9.39
N ILE A 31 -0.71 8.76 8.72
CA ILE A 31 -1.99 8.14 8.37
C ILE A 31 -2.06 8.14 6.85
N GLY A 32 -2.24 6.97 6.25
CA GLY A 32 -2.24 6.78 4.81
C GLY A 32 -3.42 5.94 4.32
N MET A 33 -3.51 5.82 3.01
CA MET A 33 -4.51 5.02 2.31
C MET A 33 -3.81 4.11 1.29
N VAL A 34 -4.25 2.86 1.20
CA VAL A 34 -3.76 1.91 0.20
C VAL A 34 -4.49 2.13 -1.12
N MET A 35 -3.73 2.39 -2.19
CA MET A 35 -4.23 2.60 -3.55
C MET A 35 -3.20 2.03 -4.54
N ASP A 36 -3.61 1.10 -5.42
CA ASP A 36 -2.82 0.68 -6.59
C ASP A 36 -3.49 1.17 -7.88
N PRO A 37 -3.02 2.27 -8.48
CA PRO A 37 -3.56 2.76 -9.75
C PRO A 37 -3.42 1.76 -10.90
N ALA A 38 -2.46 0.83 -10.84
CA ALA A 38 -2.25 -0.15 -11.90
C ALA A 38 -3.37 -1.19 -11.94
N ASP A 39 -4.11 -1.39 -10.84
CA ASP A 39 -5.27 -2.28 -10.80
C ASP A 39 -6.41 -1.81 -11.72
N TYR A 40 -6.44 -0.51 -12.06
CA TYR A 40 -7.40 0.06 -13.03
C TYR A 40 -6.95 -0.06 -14.48
N ILE A 41 -5.72 -0.51 -14.75
CA ILE A 41 -5.22 -0.70 -16.12
C ILE A 41 -5.67 -2.08 -16.58
N PRO A 42 -6.50 -2.18 -17.64
CA PRO A 42 -6.87 -3.48 -18.18
C PRO A 42 -5.61 -4.29 -18.50
N PHE A 43 -5.56 -5.56 -18.06
CA PHE A 43 -4.45 -6.52 -18.24
C PHE A 43 -3.20 -6.34 -17.35
N LEU A 44 -3.14 -5.32 -16.48
CA LEU A 44 -2.14 -5.18 -15.41
C LEU A 44 -2.87 -5.28 -14.07
N GLY A 45 -2.32 -6.00 -13.09
CA GLY A 45 -2.94 -6.12 -11.76
C GLY A 45 -4.04 -7.19 -11.63
N THR A 46 -4.81 -7.44 -12.69
CA THR A 46 -6.05 -8.26 -12.69
C THR A 46 -5.93 -9.68 -12.11
N ASN A 47 -6.84 -10.04 -11.19
CA ASN A 47 -7.36 -11.39 -10.84
C ASN A 47 -6.37 -12.57 -10.81
N VAL A 48 -5.13 -12.38 -10.34
CA VAL A 48 -4.23 -13.52 -10.11
C VAL A 48 -4.52 -14.13 -8.75
N SER A 49 -4.97 -15.38 -8.74
CA SER A 49 -5.09 -16.18 -7.52
C SER A 49 -3.90 -17.12 -7.36
N VAL A 50 -3.34 -17.21 -6.16
CA VAL A 50 -2.34 -18.21 -5.77
C VAL A 50 -3.00 -19.18 -4.79
N ASN A 51 -3.06 -20.47 -5.14
CA ASN A 51 -3.69 -21.51 -4.32
C ASN A 51 -5.16 -21.20 -3.95
N GLY A 52 -5.92 -20.58 -4.86
CA GLY A 52 -7.33 -20.23 -4.64
C GLY A 52 -7.54 -19.01 -3.73
N LEU A 53 -6.46 -18.37 -3.25
CA LEU A 53 -6.50 -17.09 -2.55
C LEU A 53 -6.12 -15.97 -3.51
N LYS A 54 -6.70 -14.78 -3.34
CA LYS A 54 -6.24 -13.60 -4.05
C LYS A 54 -4.76 -13.36 -3.74
N ARG A 55 -3.97 -13.02 -4.77
CA ARG A 55 -2.61 -12.52 -4.56
C ARG A 55 -2.69 -11.28 -3.66
N GLY A 56 -1.80 -11.16 -2.68
CA GLY A 56 -1.76 -10.04 -1.73
C GLY A 56 -1.41 -8.70 -2.39
N VAL A 57 -2.33 -8.14 -3.16
CA VAL A 57 -2.22 -6.87 -3.89
C VAL A 57 -3.47 -6.05 -3.62
N SER A 58 -3.36 -4.74 -3.60
CA SER A 58 -4.54 -3.90 -3.44
C SER A 58 -5.37 -3.95 -4.72
N ASP A 59 -6.38 -4.82 -4.69
CA ASP A 59 -7.35 -5.05 -5.76
C ASP A 59 -8.64 -4.28 -5.46
N THR A 60 -9.38 -3.95 -6.50
CA THR A 60 -10.68 -3.28 -6.49
C THR A 60 -11.86 -4.23 -6.26
N GLY A 61 -11.64 -5.56 -6.31
CA GLY A 61 -12.68 -6.59 -6.11
C GLY A 61 -12.59 -7.44 -4.85
#